data_AF-A0A948R289-F1
#
_entry.id   AF-A0A948R289-F1
#
_cell.length_a   1.000
_cell.length_b   1.000
_cell.length_c   1.000
_cell.angle_alpha   90.00
_cell.angle_beta   90.00
_cell.angle_gamma   90.00
#
_symmetry.space_group_name_H-M   'P 1'
#
loop_
_entity.id
_entity.type
_entity.pdbx_description
1 polymer ?
#
loop_
_entity_poly.entity_id
_entity_poly.type
_entity_poly.pdbx_seq_one_letter_code
_entity_poly.pdbx_strand_id
1 'polypeptide(L)'
;MRKSAVVATSLLALSSLAVTLPAAATTYEALTGTVKSIDSAGRIQLGDNSTIILDKTVAVEGEAVAGSQLTLTYSADENGYVFKTARFVGASTGSAKN
;
A
#
# COMPACT_ATOMS: atom_id res chain seq x y z
N MET A 1 -20.56 32.38 65.62
CA MET A 1 -19.77 31.36 64.91
C MET A 1 -20.50 30.99 63.62
N ARG A 2 -20.11 31.55 62.46
CA ARG A 2 -20.75 31.24 61.16
C ARG A 2 -19.96 30.10 60.51
N LYS A 3 -20.57 28.92 60.38
CA LYS A 3 -19.99 27.78 59.67
C LYS A 3 -20.20 28.01 58.17
N SER A 4 -19.16 28.45 57.47
CA SER A 4 -19.15 28.48 56.00
C SER A 4 -19.07 27.05 55.48
N ALA A 5 -20.15 26.57 54.85
CA ALA A 5 -20.14 25.31 54.11
C ALA A 5 -19.62 25.62 52.69
N VAL A 6 -18.37 25.27 52.42
CA VAL A 6 -17.85 25.23 51.05
C VAL A 6 -18.39 23.96 50.41
N VAL A 7 -19.37 24.11 49.51
CA VAL A 7 -19.81 23.03 48.63
C VAL A 7 -18.80 22.95 47.50
N ALA A 8 -17.88 21.99 47.57
CA ALA A 8 -16.98 21.67 46.47
C ALA A 8 -17.78 20.93 45.39
N THR A 9 -18.13 21.64 44.33
CA THR A 9 -18.76 21.06 43.14
C THR A 9 -17.72 20.22 42.42
N SER A 10 -17.71 18.91 42.64
CA SER A 10 -16.86 17.97 41.91
C SER A 10 -17.36 17.84 40.47
N LEU A 11 -16.89 18.72 39.58
CA LEU A 11 -17.03 18.55 38.14
C LEU A 11 -15.91 17.60 37.68
N LEU A 12 -16.16 16.28 37.78
CA LEU A 12 -15.31 15.30 37.12
C LEU A 12 -15.60 15.39 35.63
N ALA A 13 -14.73 16.11 34.92
CA ALA A 13 -14.71 16.13 33.47
C ALA A 13 -14.66 14.70 32.95
N LEU A 14 -15.63 14.33 32.10
CA LEU A 14 -15.53 13.13 31.28
C LEU A 14 -14.31 13.30 30.37
N SER A 15 -13.16 12.76 30.78
CA SER A 15 -12.11 12.42 29.84
C SER A 15 -12.65 11.26 29.01
N SER A 16 -13.26 11.59 27.86
CA SER A 16 -13.40 10.63 26.77
C SER A 16 -11.98 10.23 26.38
N LEU A 17 -11.46 9.15 26.95
CA LEU A 17 -10.29 8.47 26.42
C LEU A 17 -10.70 8.04 25.01
N ALA A 18 -10.34 8.86 24.03
CA ALA A 18 -10.17 8.39 22.68
C ALA A 18 -9.08 7.33 22.75
N VAL A 19 -9.49 6.07 22.96
CA VAL A 19 -8.66 4.93 22.60
C VAL A 19 -8.53 5.05 21.09
N THR A 20 -7.50 5.76 20.65
CA THR A 20 -6.99 5.59 19.30
C THR A 20 -6.51 4.16 19.24
N LEU A 21 -7.37 3.26 18.73
CA LEU A 21 -6.91 1.96 18.27
C LEU A 21 -5.72 2.27 17.35
N PRO A 22 -4.53 1.68 17.60
CA PRO A 22 -3.44 1.84 16.67
C PRO A 22 -3.98 1.39 15.31
N ALA A 23 -3.97 2.29 14.32
CA ALA A 23 -4.28 1.94 12.95
C ALA A 23 -3.45 0.69 12.66
N ALA A 24 -4.10 -0.44 12.37
CA ALA A 24 -3.43 -1.69 12.09
C ALA A 24 -2.30 -1.36 11.12
N ALA A 25 -1.05 -1.52 11.57
CA ALA A 25 0.10 -1.16 10.77
C ALA A 25 0.02 -2.00 9.51
N THR A 26 -0.39 -1.39 8.41
CA THR A 26 -0.62 -2.12 7.16
C THR A 26 0.75 -2.65 6.73
N THR A 27 0.99 -3.94 6.92
CA THR A 27 2.22 -4.57 6.48
C THR A 27 2.17 -4.64 4.97
N TYR A 28 3.17 -4.02 4.33
CA TYR A 28 3.31 -4.06 2.88
C TYR A 28 4.40 -5.05 2.52
N GLU A 29 4.05 -5.99 1.65
CA GLU A 29 4.98 -6.94 1.04
C GLU A 29 5.34 -6.49 -0.37
N ALA A 30 6.47 -6.99 -0.88
CA ALA A 30 6.95 -6.69 -2.22
C ALA A 30 7.08 -7.97 -3.05
N LEU A 31 6.40 -8.02 -4.19
CA LEU A 31 6.58 -9.06 -5.20
C LEU A 31 7.43 -8.49 -6.34
N THR A 32 8.49 -9.20 -6.72
CA THR A 32 9.30 -8.86 -7.89
C THR A 32 9.11 -9.88 -9.00
N GLY A 33 9.05 -9.39 -10.23
CA GLY A 33 8.89 -10.23 -11.41
C GLY A 33 9.41 -9.54 -12.67
N THR A 34 9.59 -10.30 -13.75
CA THR A 34 9.96 -9.73 -15.05
C THR A 34 8.73 -9.72 -15.94
N VAL A 35 8.41 -8.56 -16.52
CA VAL A 35 7.33 -8.42 -17.49
C VAL A 35 7.70 -9.19 -18.75
N LYS A 36 6.89 -10.19 -19.11
CA LYS A 36 7.04 -10.98 -20.33
C LYS A 36 6.34 -10.30 -21.50
N SER A 37 5.10 -9.88 -21.30
CA SER A 37 4.26 -9.24 -22.31
C SER A 37 3.12 -8.47 -21.66
N ILE A 38 2.54 -7.52 -22.38
CA ILE A 38 1.36 -6.76 -21.96
C ILE A 38 0.31 -6.92 -23.05
N ASP A 39 -0.90 -7.32 -22.67
CA ASP A 39 -2.01 -7.47 -23.63
C ASP A 39 -2.68 -6.13 -23.95
N SER A 40 -3.54 -6.11 -24.97
CA SER A 40 -4.27 -4.90 -25.37
C SER A 40 -5.32 -4.43 -24.35
N ALA A 41 -5.64 -5.26 -23.36
CA ALA A 41 -6.48 -4.90 -22.22
C ALA A 41 -5.66 -4.36 -21.03
N GLY A 42 -4.34 -4.24 -21.16
CA GLY A 42 -3.44 -3.75 -20.11
C GLY A 42 -3.08 -4.80 -19.06
N ARG A 43 -3.35 -6.09 -19.31
CA ARG A 43 -2.92 -7.17 -18.41
C ARG A 43 -1.44 -7.46 -18.60
N ILE A 44 -0.74 -7.59 -17.49
CA ILE A 44 0.71 -7.81 -17.46
C ILE A 44 0.97 -9.29 -17.24
N GLN A 45 1.60 -9.95 -18.20
CA GLN A 45 2.09 -11.30 -18.05
C GLN A 45 3.51 -11.26 -17.49
N LEU A 46 3.77 -12.02 -16.44
CA LEU A 46 5.10 -12.20 -15.87
C LEU A 46 5.81 -13.44 -16.43
N GLY A 47 7.13 -13.49 -16.24
CA GLY A 47 7.99 -14.58 -16.73
C GLY A 47 7.64 -15.96 -16.16
N ASP A 48 7.04 -16.01 -14.97
CA ASP A 48 6.50 -17.21 -14.31
C ASP A 48 5.10 -17.63 -14.84
N ASN A 49 4.60 -16.94 -15.86
CA ASN A 49 3.25 -17.02 -16.42
C ASN A 49 2.13 -16.49 -15.50
N SER A 50 2.46 -15.83 -14.38
CA SER A 50 1.47 -15.10 -13.59
C SER A 50 0.87 -13.94 -14.40
N THR A 51 -0.42 -13.66 -14.21
CA THR A 51 -1.11 -12.53 -14.85
C THR A 51 -1.50 -11.53 -13.79
N ILE A 52 -1.12 -10.28 -14.01
CA ILE A 52 -1.40 -9.18 -13.08
C ILE A 52 -2.30 -8.17 -13.77
N ILE A 53 -3.36 -7.80 -13.08
CA ILE A 53 -4.32 -6.77 -13.49
C ILE A 53 -4.24 -5.69 -12.44
N LEU A 54 -3.71 -4.53 -12.82
CA LEU A 54 -3.65 -3.38 -11.93
C LEU A 54 -4.96 -2.60 -12.06
N ASP A 55 -5.62 -2.38 -10.94
CA ASP A 55 -6.76 -1.49 -10.91
C ASP A 55 -6.32 -0.01 -10.91
N LYS A 56 -7.27 0.91 -11.05
CA LYS A 56 -7.02 2.36 -11.13
C LYS A 56 -6.50 2.98 -9.83
N THR A 57 -6.58 2.27 -8.71
CA THR A 57 -6.13 2.73 -7.40
C THR A 57 -4.65 2.42 -7.15
N VAL A 58 -4.06 1.54 -7.96
CA VAL A 58 -2.62 1.24 -7.93
C VAL A 58 -1.85 2.41 -8.54
N ALA A 59 -0.93 2.98 -7.77
CA ALA A 59 0.00 3.97 -8.31
C ALA A 59 1.04 3.27 -9.18
N VAL A 60 1.09 3.64 -10.46
CA VAL A 60 2.06 3.08 -11.41
C VAL A 60 3.24 4.04 -11.55
N GLU A 61 4.44 3.54 -11.29
CA GLU A 61 5.70 4.26 -11.47
C GLU A 61 6.52 3.64 -12.60
N GLY A 62 6.95 4.47 -13.55
CA GLY A 62 7.71 4.00 -14.71
C GLY A 62 6.84 3.42 -15.82
N GLU A 63 7.49 2.98 -16.90
CA GLU A 63 6.82 2.46 -18.09
C GLU A 63 6.85 0.93 -18.09
N ALA A 64 5.67 0.33 -18.18
CA ALA A 64 5.52 -1.10 -18.34
C ALA A 64 5.87 -1.50 -19.78
N VAL A 65 7.03 -2.11 -19.97
CA VAL A 65 7.45 -2.71 -21.25
C VAL A 65 7.94 -4.14 -21.06
N ALA A 66 7.89 -4.95 -22.11
CA ALA A 66 8.43 -6.30 -22.06
C ALA A 66 9.93 -6.28 -21.71
N GLY A 67 10.34 -7.16 -20.80
CA GLY A 67 11.68 -7.22 -20.23
C GLY A 67 11.89 -6.33 -18.99
N SER A 68 10.96 -5.42 -18.66
CA SER A 68 11.08 -4.61 -17.44
C SER A 68 11.01 -5.46 -16.18
N GLN A 69 11.76 -5.04 -15.17
CA GLN A 69 11.56 -5.54 -13.81
C GLN A 69 10.36 -4.81 -13.20
N LEU A 70 9.39 -5.57 -12.72
CA LEU A 70 8.24 -5.10 -11.96
C LEU A 70 8.50 -5.36 -10.47
N THR A 71 8.31 -4.34 -9.65
CA THR A 71 8.17 -4.46 -8.19
C THR A 71 6.77 -4.00 -7.80
N LEU A 72 5.97 -4.91 -7.28
CA LEU A 72 4.64 -4.62 -6.74
C LEU A 72 4.70 -4.54 -5.24
N THR A 73 4.19 -3.45 -4.67
CA THR A 73 3.96 -3.35 -3.24
C THR A 73 2.48 -3.57 -2.96
N TYR A 74 2.15 -4.52 -2.10
CA TYR A 74 0.78 -4.85 -1.74
C TYR A 74 0.65 -5.03 -0.23
N SER A 75 -0.54 -4.81 0.30
CA SER A 75 -0.92 -5.24 1.64
C SER A 75 -1.80 -6.47 1.54
N ALA A 76 -1.46 -7.52 2.29
CA ALA A 76 -2.31 -8.69 2.44
C ALA A 76 -3.02 -8.63 3.80
N ASP A 77 -4.33 -8.83 3.79
CA ASP A 77 -5.12 -9.05 4.99
C ASP A 77 -6.04 -10.27 4.81
N GLU A 78 -6.90 -10.53 5.80
CA GLU A 78 -7.85 -11.65 5.76
C GLU A 78 -8.87 -11.55 4.61
N ASN A 79 -9.02 -10.36 4.01
CA ASN A 79 -9.95 -10.08 2.92
C ASN A 79 -9.28 -10.17 1.53
N GLY A 80 -7.94 -10.28 1.47
CA GLY A 80 -7.19 -10.53 0.25
C GLY A 80 -5.97 -9.63 0.06
N TYR A 81 -5.59 -9.41 -1.21
CA TYR A 81 -4.44 -8.61 -1.59
C TYR A 81 -4.90 -7.25 -2.13
N VAL A 82 -4.36 -6.16 -1.57
CA VAL A 82 -4.57 -4.80 -2.03
C VAL A 82 -3.24 -4.26 -2.55
N PHE A 83 -3.12 -4.13 -3.87
CA PHE A 83 -1.95 -3.54 -4.50
C PHE A 83 -1.91 -2.02 -4.25
N LYS A 84 -0.76 -1.50 -3.86
CA LYS A 84 -0.55 -0.06 -3.63
C LYS A 84 0.23 0.58 -4.75
N THR A 85 1.38 0.00 -5.08
CA THR A 85 2.27 0.56 -6.09
C THR A 85 2.75 -0.55 -7.02
N ALA A 86 2.91 -0.20 -8.29
CA ALA A 86 3.53 -1.02 -9.31
C ALA A 86 4.66 -0.21 -9.94
N ARG A 87 5.90 -0.58 -9.62
CA ARG A 87 7.08 0.09 -10.14
C ARG A 87 7.72 -0.73 -11.23
N PHE A 88 7.77 -0.17 -12.43
CA PHE A 88 8.45 -0.73 -13.58
C PHE A 88 9.80 -0.05 -13.74
N VAL A 89 10.86 -0.83 -13.61
CA VAL A 89 12.20 -0.43 -14.01
C VAL A 89 12.41 -1.00 -15.40
N GLY A 90 12.54 -0.10 -16.37
CA GLY A 90 12.79 -0.45 -17.77
C GLY A 90 13.85 -1.53 -17.88
N ALA A 91 13.66 -2.48 -18.81
CA ALA A 91 14.70 -3.43 -19.13
C ALA A 91 15.99 -2.63 -19.33
N SER A 92 17.05 -2.95 -18.58
CA SER A 92 18.39 -2.53 -18.96
C SER A 92 18.68 -3.19 -20.29
N THR A 93 18.14 -2.67 -21.38
CA THR A 93 18.67 -2.89 -22.71
C THR A 93 20.03 -2.24 -22.65
N GLY A 94 21.01 -3.01 -22.18
CA GLY A 94 22.40 -2.82 -22.53
C GLY A 94 22.50 -2.96 -24.03
N SER A 95 22.03 -1.95 -24.76
CA SER A 95 22.60 -1.55 -26.03
C SER A 95 23.97 -0.96 -25.72
N ALA A 96 24.87 -1.76 -25.14
CA ALA A 96 26.29 -1.50 -25.22
C ALA A 96 26.72 -1.93 -26.63
N LYS A 97 26.33 -1.12 -27.61
CA LYS A 97 27.02 -1.04 -28.89
C LYS A 97 27.93 0.17 -28.80
N ASN A 98 29.20 -0.09 -28.48
CA ASN A 98 30.32 0.60 -29.12
C ASN A 98 31.55 -0.30 -29.05
#